data_AF-A0A087U0T0-F1
#
_entry.id   AF-A0A087U0T0-F1
#
_cell.length_a   1.000
_cell.length_b   1.000
_cell.length_c   1.000
_cell.angle_alpha   90.00
_cell.angle_beta   90.00
_cell.angle_gamma   90.00
#
_symmetry.space_group_name_H-M   'P 1'
#
loop_
_entity.id
_entity.type
_entity.pdbx_description
1 polymer ?
#
loop_
_entity_poly.entity_id
_entity_poly.type
_entity_poly.pdbx_seq_one_letter_code
_entity_poly.pdbx_strand_id
1 'polypeptide(L)'
;MVGPFLEMTLIPEAELRKATIPIFFDMMQCEFYSHRSSITSYADDFYLSNREIKCNFDEFEHEMITKLDMLIEGGRGDEEYKDFFLEIVGGLCENHQTMHEKGMLFVRTVVRLMKRLLEYRTIVTDENKENRMSCT
;
A
#
# COMPACT_ATOMS: atom_id res chain seq x y z
N MET A 1 11.08 3.41 1.11
CA MET A 1 10.98 4.21 -0.15
C MET A 1 9.57 4.73 -0.41
N VAL A 2 8.53 4.21 0.24
CA VAL A 2 7.12 4.52 -0.07
C VAL A 2 6.60 5.75 0.70
N GLY A 3 7.18 6.05 1.87
CA GLY A 3 6.72 7.10 2.78
C GLY A 3 6.44 8.47 2.16
N PRO A 4 7.40 9.12 1.47
CA PRO A 4 7.19 10.44 0.88
C PRO A 4 6.07 10.47 -0.16
N PHE A 5 5.95 9.42 -0.98
CA PHE A 5 4.87 9.32 -1.97
C PHE A 5 3.53 9.13 -1.28
N LEU A 6 3.47 8.34 -0.21
CA LEU A 6 2.27 8.13 0.58
C LEU A 6 1.80 9.42 1.29
N GLU A 7 2.73 10.24 1.77
CA GLU A 7 2.38 11.55 2.32
C GLU A 7 1.80 12.50 1.27
N MET A 8 2.32 12.47 0.04
CA MET A 8 1.79 13.27 -1.07
C MET A 8 0.43 12.77 -1.54
N THR A 9 0.23 11.45 -1.63
CA THR A 9 -1.02 10.89 -2.13
C THR A 9 -2.17 11.06 -1.12
N LEU A 10 -1.87 11.21 0.18
CA LEU A 10 -2.87 11.46 1.22
C LEU A 10 -3.37 12.92 1.27
N ILE A 11 -2.81 13.84 0.48
CA ILE A 11 -3.32 15.21 0.35
C ILE A 11 -4.73 15.17 -0.27
N PRO A 12 -5.73 15.89 0.28
CA PRO A 12 -7.12 15.89 -0.21
C PRO A 12 -7.29 16.70 -1.49
N GLU A 13 -6.53 16.32 -2.53
CA GLU A 13 -6.59 16.91 -3.86
C GLU A 13 -6.73 15.78 -4.89
N ALA A 14 -7.94 15.64 -5.45
CA ALA A 14 -8.30 14.51 -6.31
C ALA A 14 -7.41 14.36 -7.54
N GLU A 15 -7.04 15.48 -8.19
CA GLU A 15 -6.19 15.44 -9.39
C GLU A 15 -4.75 15.01 -9.04
N LEU A 16 -4.23 15.45 -7.89
CA LEU A 16 -2.93 14.99 -7.40
C LEU A 16 -2.95 13.50 -7.06
N ARG A 17 -4.02 13.03 -6.39
CA ARG A 17 -4.23 11.61 -6.08
C ARG A 17 -4.21 10.76 -7.34
N LYS A 18 -5.00 11.12 -8.34
CA LYS A 18 -5.05 10.40 -9.63
C LYS A 18 -3.70 10.36 -10.34
N ALA A 19 -2.90 11.42 -10.24
CA ALA A 19 -1.58 11.47 -10.86
C ALA A 19 -0.50 10.68 -10.09
N THR A 20 -0.63 10.61 -8.75
CA THR A 20 0.43 10.07 -7.88
C THR A 20 0.18 8.63 -7.44
N ILE A 21 -1.08 8.21 -7.26
CA ILE A 21 -1.44 6.83 -6.89
C ILE A 21 -0.91 5.77 -7.88
N PRO A 22 -0.94 5.98 -9.22
CA PRO A 22 -0.36 5.03 -10.17
C PRO A 22 1.13 4.73 -9.91
N ILE A 23 1.88 5.65 -9.30
CA ILE A 23 3.30 5.45 -9.00
C ILE A 23 3.51 4.25 -8.08
N PHE A 24 2.56 3.93 -7.18
CA PHE A 24 2.66 2.73 -6.35
C PHE A 24 2.66 1.45 -7.19
N PHE A 25 1.89 1.43 -8.28
CA PHE A 25 1.89 0.30 -9.20
C PHE A 25 3.22 0.17 -9.94
N ASP A 26 3.84 1.28 -10.34
CA ASP A 26 5.17 1.27 -10.95
C ASP A 26 6.23 0.77 -9.96
N MET A 27 6.19 1.20 -8.70
CA MET A 27 7.06 0.70 -7.65
C MET A 27 6.87 -0.81 -7.43
N MET A 28 5.62 -1.28 -7.39
CA MET A 28 5.29 -2.70 -7.29
C MET A 28 5.88 -3.50 -8.46
N GLN A 29 5.73 -3.00 -9.70
CA GLN A 29 6.30 -3.63 -10.88
C GLN A 29 7.83 -3.67 -10.81
N CYS A 30 8.48 -2.58 -10.42
CA CYS A 30 9.93 -2.53 -10.27
C CYS A 30 10.42 -3.59 -9.29
N GLU A 31 9.82 -3.70 -8.11
CA GLU A 31 10.20 -4.71 -7.10
C GLU A 31 9.84 -6.14 -7.54
N PHE A 32 8.78 -6.31 -8.33
CA PHE A 32 8.38 -7.61 -8.85
C PHE A 32 9.32 -8.13 -9.94
N TYR A 33 9.83 -7.24 -10.80
CA TYR A 33 10.70 -7.61 -11.93
C TYR A 33 12.20 -7.51 -11.63
N SER A 34 12.61 -6.81 -10.57
CA SER A 34 14.02 -6.68 -10.14
C SER A 34 14.73 -8.04 -10.00
N HIS A 35 13.99 -9.10 -9.65
CA HIS A 35 14.46 -10.48 -9.52
C HIS A 35 14.90 -11.14 -10.83
N ARG A 36 14.46 -10.64 -11.99
CA ARG A 36 14.83 -11.22 -13.29
C ARG A 36 16.21 -10.77 -13.78
N SER A 37 16.69 -9.61 -13.35
CA SER A 37 17.95 -9.02 -13.86
C SER A 37 19.20 -9.43 -13.08
N SER A 38 19.08 -9.91 -11.84
CA SER A 38 20.23 -10.29 -11.00
C SER A 38 20.75 -11.71 -11.24
N ILE A 39 20.07 -12.52 -12.06
CA ILE A 39 20.45 -13.91 -12.35
C ILE A 39 21.40 -14.03 -13.57
N THR A 40 21.58 -12.98 -14.39
CA THR A 40 22.28 -13.12 -15.69
C THR A 40 23.72 -12.60 -15.73
N SER A 41 24.39 -12.38 -14.59
CA SER A 41 25.80 -11.98 -14.57
C SER A 41 26.69 -13.10 -14.01
N TYR A 42 27.14 -13.97 -14.91
CA TYR A 42 28.37 -14.78 -14.85
C TYR A 42 28.75 -15.45 -13.51
N ALA A 43 28.69 -16.78 -13.54
CA ALA A 43 29.48 -17.77 -12.78
C ALA A 43 28.83 -18.48 -11.57
N ASP A 44 28.78 -19.81 -11.77
CA ASP A 44 28.81 -20.94 -10.84
C ASP A 44 27.50 -21.42 -10.18
N ASP A 45 27.03 -22.56 -10.67
CA ASP A 45 25.63 -23.01 -10.70
C ASP A 45 25.39 -24.22 -9.77
N PHE A 46 26.15 -24.37 -8.66
CA PHE A 46 26.12 -25.63 -7.89
C PHE A 46 25.95 -25.51 -6.36
N TYR A 47 26.02 -24.31 -5.76
CA TYR A 47 25.95 -24.17 -4.27
C TYR A 47 24.87 -23.22 -3.71
N LEU A 48 23.91 -22.76 -4.52
CA LEU A 48 22.87 -21.82 -4.08
C LEU A 48 21.47 -22.43 -3.88
N SER A 49 21.41 -23.73 -3.55
CA SER A 49 20.16 -24.46 -3.26
C SER A 49 19.43 -24.01 -1.97
N ASN A 50 19.87 -22.96 -1.26
CA ASN A 50 19.25 -22.54 0.01
C ASN A 50 19.31 -21.03 0.31
N ARG A 51 19.29 -20.16 -0.71
CA ARG A 51 18.79 -18.79 -0.50
C ARG A 51 17.33 -18.79 -0.90
N GLU A 52 16.44 -18.83 0.08
CA GLU A 52 15.06 -18.39 -0.09
C GLU A 52 15.08 -17.08 -0.87
N ILE A 53 14.66 -17.17 -2.13
CA ILE A 53 14.63 -16.08 -3.10
C ILE A 53 13.55 -15.11 -2.61
N LYS A 54 13.91 -14.23 -1.69
CA LYS A 54 12.98 -13.30 -1.06
C LYS A 54 12.52 -12.30 -2.10
N CYS A 55 11.24 -12.37 -2.47
CA CYS A 55 10.58 -11.39 -3.32
C CYS A 55 10.58 -10.03 -2.60
N ASN A 56 11.28 -9.01 -3.13
CA ASN A 56 11.31 -7.67 -2.51
C ASN A 56 9.91 -7.03 -2.41
N PHE A 57 8.95 -7.53 -3.20
CA PHE A 57 7.57 -7.14 -3.10
C PHE A 57 7.00 -7.31 -1.67
N ASP A 58 7.42 -8.33 -0.90
CA ASP A 58 6.92 -8.53 0.46
C ASP A 58 7.44 -7.43 1.41
N GLU A 59 8.65 -6.93 1.15
CA GLU A 59 9.23 -5.80 1.89
C GLU A 59 8.54 -4.49 1.52
N PHE A 60 8.23 -4.29 0.24
CA PHE A 60 7.41 -3.16 -0.22
C PHE A 60 6.00 -3.20 0.40
N GLU A 61 5.33 -4.36 0.39
CA GLU A 61 4.01 -4.54 0.98
C GLU A 61 4.05 -4.23 2.49
N HIS A 62 5.05 -4.74 3.20
CA HIS A 62 5.23 -4.48 4.62
C HIS A 62 5.50 -2.99 4.91
N GLU A 63 6.35 -2.33 4.12
CA GLU A 63 6.62 -0.91 4.27
C GLU A 63 5.36 -0.06 4.01
N MET A 64 4.61 -0.38 2.94
CA MET A 64 3.35 0.28 2.59
C MET A 64 2.35 0.19 3.76
N ILE A 65 2.11 -1.02 4.27
CA ILE A 65 1.18 -1.25 5.38
C ILE A 65 1.58 -0.45 6.61
N THR A 66 2.85 -0.55 7.01
CA THR A 66 3.37 0.12 8.21
C THR A 66 3.27 1.64 8.11
N LYS A 67 3.61 2.21 6.95
CA LYS A 67 3.56 3.67 6.73
C LYS A 67 2.13 4.18 6.68
N LEU A 68 1.24 3.45 6.02
CA LEU A 68 -0.17 3.80 5.93
C LEU A 68 -0.86 3.78 7.30
N ASP A 69 -0.55 2.78 8.12
CA ASP A 69 -1.03 2.66 9.50
C ASP A 69 -0.69 3.91 10.32
N MET A 70 0.60 4.27 10.38
CA MET A 70 1.07 5.46 11.10
C MET A 70 0.45 6.77 10.57
N LEU A 71 0.27 6.92 9.27
CA LEU A 71 -0.25 8.15 8.67
C LEU A 71 -1.76 8.31 8.89
N ILE A 72 -2.52 7.21 8.85
CA ILE A 72 -3.96 7.24 9.13
C ILE A 72 -4.21 7.45 10.63
N GLU A 73 -3.45 6.78 11.51
CA GLU A 73 -3.48 7.06 12.95
C GLU A 73 -3.11 8.52 13.25
N GLY A 74 -2.16 9.09 12.48
CA GLY A 74 -1.81 10.51 12.50
C GLY A 74 -2.89 11.46 11.96
N GLY A 75 -4.07 10.95 11.62
CA GLY A 75 -5.25 11.73 11.22
C GLY A 75 -5.37 12.01 9.72
N ARG A 76 -4.48 11.46 8.89
CA ARG A 76 -4.53 11.60 7.43
C ARG A 76 -5.40 10.51 6.78
N GLY A 77 -5.69 10.66 5.49
CA GLY A 77 -6.50 9.71 4.73
C GLY A 77 -8.00 9.85 4.96
N ASP A 78 -8.75 9.46 3.94
CA ASP A 78 -10.21 9.52 3.88
C ASP A 78 -10.76 8.38 2.99
N GLU A 79 -12.09 8.26 2.96
CA GLU A 79 -12.78 7.26 2.14
C GLU A 79 -12.53 7.43 0.65
N GLU A 80 -12.39 8.68 0.18
CA GLU A 80 -12.15 8.99 -1.24
C GLU A 80 -10.78 8.45 -1.68
N TYR A 81 -9.73 8.62 -0.86
CA TYR A 81 -8.41 8.07 -1.14
C TYR A 81 -8.44 6.54 -1.20
N LYS A 82 -9.17 5.89 -0.30
CA LYS A 82 -9.33 4.43 -0.29
C LYS A 82 -10.02 3.95 -1.57
N ASP A 83 -11.05 4.68 -2.04
CA ASP A 83 -11.75 4.37 -3.29
C ASP A 83 -10.84 4.59 -4.52
N PHE A 84 -10.11 5.71 -4.58
CA PHE A 84 -9.13 5.94 -5.67
C PHE A 84 -8.01 4.91 -5.68
N PHE A 85 -7.52 4.48 -4.51
CA PHE A 85 -6.49 3.45 -4.43
C PHE A 85 -7.00 2.13 -5.00
N LEU A 86 -8.23 1.72 -4.64
CA LEU A 86 -8.86 0.51 -5.18
C LEU A 86 -9.09 0.62 -6.69
N GLU A 87 -9.63 1.73 -7.17
CA GLU A 87 -9.94 1.92 -8.58
C GLU A 87 -8.68 1.92 -9.46
N ILE A 88 -7.68 2.72 -9.08
CA ILE A 88 -6.47 2.93 -9.87
C ILE A 88 -5.53 1.73 -9.73
N VAL A 89 -5.07 1.43 -8.52
CA VAL A 89 -4.07 0.36 -8.31
C VAL A 89 -4.71 -1.00 -8.54
N GLY A 90 -5.96 -1.20 -8.10
CA GLY A 90 -6.70 -2.44 -8.38
C GLY A 90 -6.93 -2.65 -9.87
N GLY A 91 -7.38 -1.62 -10.59
CA GLY A 91 -7.55 -1.69 -12.05
C GLY A 91 -6.25 -1.96 -12.80
N LEU A 92 -5.13 -1.37 -12.37
CA LEU A 92 -3.81 -1.64 -12.95
C LEU A 92 -3.34 -3.07 -12.65
N CYS A 93 -3.55 -3.58 -11.44
CA CYS A 93 -3.20 -4.96 -11.08
C CYS A 93 -4.05 -5.98 -11.83
N GLU A 94 -5.34 -5.75 -11.98
CA GLU A 94 -6.26 -6.67 -12.66
C GLU A 94 -5.91 -6.84 -14.15
N ASN A 95 -5.46 -5.76 -14.79
CA ASN A 95 -5.04 -5.78 -16.20
C ASN A 95 -3.61 -6.31 -16.42
N HIS A 96 -2.87 -6.64 -15.36
CA HIS A 96 -1.45 -6.98 -15.45
C HIS A 96 -1.20 -8.50 -15.48
N GLN A 97 -0.55 -8.99 -16.54
CA GLN A 97 -0.48 -10.42 -16.89
C GLN A 97 0.18 -11.33 -15.84
N THR A 98 1.26 -10.90 -15.18
CA THR A 98 2.05 -11.78 -14.28
C THR A 98 1.91 -11.42 -12.80
N MET A 99 1.76 -10.13 -12.49
CA MET A 99 1.59 -9.62 -11.13
C MET A 99 0.14 -9.63 -10.62
N HIS A 100 -0.86 -9.90 -11.47
CA HIS A 100 -2.29 -9.85 -11.13
C HIS A 100 -2.61 -10.45 -9.75
N GLU A 101 -2.15 -11.67 -9.47
CA GLU A 101 -2.59 -12.41 -8.29
C GLU A 101 -2.02 -11.77 -7.02
N LYS A 102 -0.72 -11.50 -7.04
CA LYS A 102 -0.01 -10.88 -5.91
C LYS A 102 -0.42 -9.42 -5.70
N GLY A 103 -0.58 -8.66 -6.80
CA GLY A 103 -1.02 -7.27 -6.77
C GLY A 103 -2.45 -7.13 -6.24
N MET A 104 -3.38 -7.98 -6.68
CA MET A 104 -4.76 -7.95 -6.18
C MET A 104 -4.86 -8.34 -4.71
N LEU A 105 -4.04 -9.29 -4.24
CA LEU A 105 -3.95 -9.60 -2.81
C LEU A 105 -3.45 -8.40 -2.00
N PHE A 106 -2.39 -7.74 -2.46
CA PHE A 106 -1.87 -6.52 -1.85
C PHE A 106 -2.93 -5.41 -1.77
N VAL A 107 -3.61 -5.11 -2.90
CA VAL A 107 -4.65 -4.08 -2.94
C VAL A 107 -5.77 -4.40 -1.95
N ARG A 108 -6.22 -5.66 -1.88
CA ARG A 108 -7.25 -6.09 -0.91
C ARG A 108 -6.77 -5.90 0.53
N THR A 109 -5.52 -6.24 0.83
CA THR A 109 -4.95 -6.08 2.17
C THR A 109 -4.91 -4.60 2.56
N VAL A 110 -4.40 -3.74 1.69
CA VAL A 110 -4.30 -2.29 1.92
C VAL A 110 -5.69 -1.66 2.09
N VAL A 111 -6.63 -1.94 1.19
CA VAL A 111 -8.00 -1.40 1.27
C VAL A 111 -8.71 -1.86 2.55
N ARG A 112 -8.54 -3.12 2.95
CA ARG A 112 -9.11 -3.65 4.20
C ARG A 112 -8.50 -2.96 5.43
N LEU A 113 -7.19 -2.71 5.42
CA LEU A 113 -6.51 -1.97 6.47
C LEU A 113 -7.07 -0.55 6.59
N MET A 114 -7.11 0.18 5.47
CA MET A 114 -7.65 1.55 5.41
C MET A 114 -9.06 1.64 5.97
N LYS A 115 -9.95 0.73 5.51
CA LYS A 115 -11.33 0.66 6.00
C LYS A 115 -11.39 0.52 7.52
N ARG A 116 -10.62 -0.41 8.10
CA ARG A 116 -10.60 -0.63 9.56
C ARG A 116 -10.07 0.57 10.33
N LEU A 117 -9.02 1.22 9.82
CA LEU A 117 -8.42 2.38 10.48
C LEU A 117 -9.35 3.60 10.43
N LEU A 118 -10.02 3.83 9.29
CA LEU A 118 -11.02 4.88 9.14
C LEU A 118 -12.25 4.62 10.03
N GLU A 119 -12.75 3.39 10.08
CA GLU A 119 -13.83 2.97 10.99
C GLU A 119 -13.44 3.19 12.47
N TYR A 120 -12.22 2.77 12.85
CA TYR A 120 -11.70 2.98 14.21
C TYR A 120 -11.66 4.47 14.58
N ARG A 121 -11.22 5.34 13.68
CA ARG A 121 -11.21 6.80 13.91
C ARG A 121 -12.62 7.35 14.14
N THR A 122 -13.61 6.91 13.37
CA THR A 122 -15.00 7.35 13.56
C THR A 122 -15.50 6.96 14.96
N ILE A 123 -15.30 5.70 15.36
CA ILE A 123 -15.74 5.19 16.67
C ILE A 123 -15.05 5.94 17.82
N VAL A 124 -13.72 6.05 17.79
CA VAL A 124 -12.95 6.75 18.85
C VAL A 124 -13.32 8.23 18.94
N THR A 125 -13.60 8.86 17.80
CA THR A 125 -14.05 10.25 17.77
C THR A 125 -15.44 10.40 18.38
N ASP A 126 -16.34 9.43 18.16
CA ASP A 126 -17.70 9.46 18.69
C ASP A 126 -17.76 9.10 20.19
N GLU A 127 -16.99 8.12 20.67
CA GLU A 127 -16.85 7.84 22.11
C GLU A 127 -16.32 9.07 22.89
N ASN A 128 -15.37 9.80 22.31
CA ASN A 128 -14.86 11.03 22.90
C ASN A 128 -15.90 12.18 22.92
N LYS A 129 -16.84 12.23 21.97
CA LYS A 129 -17.96 13.18 22.01
C LYS A 129 -18.98 12.80 23.09
N GLU A 130 -19.30 11.52 23.20
CA GLU A 130 -20.24 11.01 24.22
C GLU A 130 -19.68 11.23 25.63
N ASN A 131 -18.39 10.96 25.86
CA ASN A 131 -17.72 11.21 27.14
C ASN A 131 -17.58 12.70 27.51
N ARG A 132 -17.71 13.63 26.55
CA ARG A 132 -17.72 15.08 26.81
C ARG A 132 -19.11 15.64 27.11
N MET A 133 -20.18 14.89 26.84
CA MET A 133 -21.56 15.30 27.11
C MET A 133 -22.07 14.86 28.50
N SER A 134 -21.26 14.12 29.26
CA SER A 134 -21.62 13.59 30.59
C SER A 134 -21.28 14.51 31.77
N CYS A 135 -21.00 15.79 31.54
CA CYS A 135 -20.82 16.79 32.60
C CYS A 135 -21.74 17.99 32.37
N THR A 136 -22.98 17.86 32.83
CA THR A 136 -23.89 18.98 33.14
C THR A 136 -24.63 18.66 34.42
#